data_AF-A0A5C2HLY5-F1
#
_entry.id   AF-A0A5C2HLY5-F1
#
_cell.length_a   1.000
_cell.length_b   1.000
_cell.length_c   1.000
_cell.angle_alpha   90.00
_cell.angle_beta   90.00
_cell.angle_gamma   90.00
#
_symmetry.space_group_name_H-M   'P 1'
#
loop_
_entity.id
_entity.type
_entity.pdbx_description
1 polymer ?
#
loop_
_entity_poly.entity_id
_entity_poly.type
_entity_poly.pdbx_seq_one_letter_code
_entity_poly.pdbx_strand_id
1 'polypeptide(L)' 'MVAEKTGYPEEMIGLELDMESELGIDSIKRVEILSALQEQIPALHGADTTQLAAMNTLGEIIEFAGGSDKKKSV' A
#
# COMPACT_ATOMS: atom_id res chain seq x y z
N MET A 1 -6.88 -8.44 4.80
CA MET A 1 -7.12 -7.07 4.29
C MET A 1 -6.77 -6.82 2.81
N VAL A 2 -5.53 -7.01 2.32
CA VAL A 2 -5.28 -7.02 0.86
C VAL A 2 -5.85 -8.31 0.27
N ALA A 3 -5.61 -9.43 0.95
CA ALA A 3 -6.13 -10.76 0.64
C ALA A 3 -7.65 -10.81 0.47
N GLU A 4 -8.38 -10.14 1.35
CA GLU A 4 -9.84 -10.10 1.34
C GLU A 4 -10.40 -9.22 0.22
N LYS A 5 -9.67 -8.17 -0.19
CA LYS A 5 -10.06 -7.29 -1.31
C LYS A 5 -9.63 -7.85 -2.67
N THR A 6 -8.51 -8.56 -2.75
CA THR A 6 -7.99 -9.12 -4.00
C THR A 6 -8.48 -10.54 -4.25
N GLY A 7 -8.85 -11.28 -3.20
CA GLY A 7 -9.20 -12.69 -3.23
C GLY A 7 -8.00 -13.64 -3.12
N TYR A 8 -6.78 -13.13 -2.91
CA TYR A 8 -5.59 -13.96 -2.73
C TYR A 8 -5.40 -14.33 -1.24
N PRO A 9 -4.95 -15.56 -0.91
CA PRO A 9 -4.56 -15.87 0.46
C PRO A 9 -3.37 -15.00 0.89
N GLU A 10 -3.30 -14.59 2.16
CA GLU A 10 -2.24 -13.67 2.67
C GLU A 10 -0.82 -14.18 2.40
N GLU A 11 -0.65 -15.50 2.36
CA GLU A 11 0.59 -16.20 2.00
C GLU A 11 1.01 -16.03 0.53
N MET A 12 0.10 -15.66 -0.38
CA MET A 12 0.41 -15.27 -1.76
C MET A 12 0.61 -13.75 -1.94
N ILE A 13 0.35 -12.96 -0.90
CA ILE A 13 0.58 -11.52 -0.93
C ILE A 13 1.93 -11.23 -0.29
N GLY A 14 2.97 -11.24 -1.12
CA GLY A 14 4.29 -10.78 -0.72
C GLY A 14 4.33 -9.26 -0.65
N LEU A 15 4.89 -8.72 0.43
CA LEU A 15 5.10 -7.28 0.59
C LEU A 15 6.06 -6.71 -0.46
N GLU A 16 6.91 -7.56 -1.01
CA GLU A 16 7.92 -7.26 -2.02
C GLU A 16 7.40 -7.49 -3.45
N LEU A 17 6.19 -8.05 -3.62
CA LEU A 17 5.63 -8.33 -4.94
C LEU A 17 5.00 -7.08 -5.56
N ASP A 18 5.19 -6.93 -6.86
CA ASP A 18 4.61 -5.83 -7.63
C ASP A 18 3.09 -5.99 -7.75
N MET A 19 2.35 -4.97 -7.33
CA MET A 19 0.90 -5.01 -7.31
C MET A 19 0.30 -5.18 -8.72
N GLU A 20 0.83 -4.52 -9.74
CA GLU A 20 0.27 -4.60 -11.10
C GLU A 20 0.81 -5.79 -11.88
N SER A 21 2.11 -5.99 -11.84
CA SER A 21 2.86 -6.92 -12.70
C SER A 21 2.88 -8.34 -12.16
N GLU A 22 2.95 -8.52 -10.84
CA GLU A 22 3.02 -9.86 -10.22
C GLU A 22 1.68 -10.28 -9.63
N LEU A 23 1.00 -9.38 -8.91
CA LEU A 23 -0.30 -9.68 -8.30
C LEU A 23 -1.50 -9.43 -9.25
N GLY A 24 -1.29 -8.73 -10.38
CA GLY A 24 -2.35 -8.44 -11.35
C GLY A 24 -3.43 -7.49 -10.81
N ILE A 25 -3.09 -6.65 -9.84
CA ILE A 25 -3.98 -5.66 -9.22
C ILE A 25 -4.01 -4.42 -10.11
N ASP A 26 -5.15 -4.13 -10.70
CA ASP A 26 -5.33 -2.94 -11.52
C ASP A 26 -5.29 -1.64 -10.69
N SER A 27 -5.07 -0.52 -11.38
CA SER A 27 -5.11 0.85 -10.85
C SER A 27 -6.35 1.19 -10.00
N ILE A 28 -7.55 0.70 -10.36
CA ILE A 28 -8.78 0.92 -9.59
C ILE A 28 -8.72 0.14 -8.28
N LYS A 29 -8.38 -1.15 -8.33
CA LYS A 29 -8.20 -1.95 -7.11
C LYS A 29 -7.12 -1.40 -6.20
N ARG A 30 -6.03 -0.83 -6.73
CA ARG A 30 -4.99 -0.16 -5.93
C ARG A 30 -5.58 0.97 -5.11
N VAL A 31 -6.38 1.86 -5.70
CA VAL A 31 -7.03 2.95 -4.96
C VAL A 31 -7.95 2.42 -3.86
N GLU A 32 -8.68 1.33 -4.10
CA GLU A 32 -9.53 0.70 -3.08
C GLU A 32 -8.74 0.06 -1.92
N ILE A 33 -7.60 -0.56 -2.22
CA ILE A 33 -6.69 -1.13 -1.22
C ILE A 33 -6.07 -0.01 -0.39
N LEU A 34 -5.58 1.05 -1.05
CA LEU A 34 -4.98 2.21 -0.40
C LEU A 34 -5.97 2.93 0.50
N SER A 35 -7.22 3.12 0.07
CA SER A 35 -8.26 3.71 0.91
C SER A 35 -8.52 2.87 2.16
N ALA A 36 -8.59 1.54 2.02
CA ALA A 36 -8.77 0.65 3.16
C ALA A 36 -7.55 0.62 4.10
N LEU A 37 -6.33 0.70 3.55
CA LEU A 37 -5.11 0.82 4.33
C LEU A 37 -5.08 2.13 5.11
N GLN A 38 -5.50 3.24 4.50
CA GLN A 38 -5.61 4.53 5.18
C GLN A 38 -6.58 4.45 6.36
N GLU A 39 -7.77 3.88 6.19
CA GLU A 39 -8.78 3.75 7.27
C GLU A 39 -8.30 2.90 8.47
N GLN A 40 -7.36 1.98 8.24
CA GLN A 40 -6.91 1.00 9.24
C GLN A 40 -5.54 1.35 9.83
N ILE A 41 -4.71 2.10 9.10
CA ILE A 41 -3.37 2.52 9.50
C ILE A 41 -3.38 4.03 9.73
N PRO A 42 -3.44 4.50 10.98
CA PRO A 42 -3.49 5.92 11.29
C PRO A 42 -2.30 6.72 10.77
N ALA A 43 -1.13 6.09 10.59
CA ALA A 43 0.06 6.72 10.03
C ALA A 43 -0.09 7.06 8.53
N LEU A 44 -1.03 6.43 7.83
CA LEU A 44 -1.37 6.74 6.45
C LEU A 44 -2.51 7.75 6.34
N HIS A 45 -3.14 8.16 7.46
CA HIS A 45 -4.20 9.17 7.42
C HIS A 45 -3.64 10.50 6.88
N GLY A 46 -4.24 10.98 5.78
CA GLY A 46 -3.81 12.22 5.13
C GLY A 46 -2.57 12.05 4.25
N ALA A 47 -2.07 10.83 4.06
CA ALA A 47 -1.09 10.55 3.02
C ALA A 47 -1.72 10.78 1.64
N ASP A 48 -0.91 11.28 0.70
CA ASP A 48 -1.36 11.53 -0.65
C ASP A 48 -1.59 10.19 -1.38
N THR A 49 -2.84 9.90 -1.76
CA THR A 49 -3.20 8.66 -2.46
C THR A 49 -2.47 8.50 -3.79
N THR A 50 -2.13 9.59 -4.49
CA THR A 50 -1.31 9.53 -5.71
C THR A 50 0.12 9.12 -5.40
N GLN A 51 0.70 9.62 -4.30
CA GLN A 51 2.03 9.19 -3.85
C GLN A 51 2.02 7.70 -3.47
N LEU A 52 0.99 7.24 -2.75
CA LEU A 52 0.85 5.83 -2.41
C LEU A 52 0.61 4.95 -3.65
N ALA A 53 -0.16 5.43 -4.63
CA ALA A 53 -0.41 4.74 -5.88
C ALA A 53 0.82 4.68 -6.80
N ALA A 54 1.82 5.53 -6.57
CA ALA A 54 3.11 5.46 -7.27
C ALA A 54 4.04 4.36 -6.72
N MET A 55 3.76 3.82 -5.53
CA MET A 55 4.57 2.76 -4.89
C MET A 55 4.15 1.39 -5.39
N ASN A 56 5.05 0.65 -6.02
CA ASN A 56 4.74 -0.58 -6.74
C ASN A 56 4.42 -1.76 -5.82
N THR A 57 4.95 -1.72 -4.60
CA THR A 57 4.83 -2.83 -3.65
C THR A 57 4.11 -2.41 -2.37
N LEU A 58 3.50 -3.37 -1.67
CA LEU A 58 2.87 -3.12 -0.38
C LEU A 58 3.90 -2.81 0.72
N GLY A 59 5.11 -3.36 0.58
CA GLY A 59 6.25 -3.12 1.46
C GLY A 59 6.64 -1.65 1.47
N GLU A 60 6.74 -1.01 0.29
CA GLU A 60 7.00 0.43 0.19
C GLU A 60 5.93 1.27 0.92
N ILE A 61 4.66 0.89 0.83
CA ILE A 61 3.56 1.59 1.51
C ILE A 61 3.65 1.40 3.02
N ILE A 62 3.97 0.21 3.51
CA ILE A 62 4.15 -0.08 4.93
C ILE A 62 5.41 0.61 5.48
N GLU A 63 6.52 0.62 4.72
CA GLU A 63 7.72 1.37 5.08
C GLU A 63 7.45 2.87 5.13
N PHE A 64 6.65 3.40 4.20
CA PHE A 64 6.21 4.79 4.26
C PHE A 64 5.39 5.07 5.52
N ALA A 65 4.47 4.16 5.89
CA ALA A 65 3.69 4.27 7.12
C ALA A 65 4.55 4.19 8.40
N GLY A 66 5.52 3.26 8.43
CA GLY A 66 6.44 3.05 9.56
C GLY A 66 7.59 4.05 9.62
N GLY A 67 7.88 4.76 8.53
CA GLY A 67 9.03 5.63 8.34
C GLY A 67 8.79 7.12 8.64
N SER A 68 7.79 7.46 9.46
CA SER A 68 7.44 8.85 9.84
C SER A 68 8.55 9.63 10.60
N ASP A 69 9.81 9.18 10.62
CA ASP A 69 10.91 9.81 11.36
C ASP A 69 12.04 10.44 10.53
N LYS A 70 11.98 10.52 9.19
CA LYS A 70 13.03 11.23 8.42
C LYS A 70 12.55 12.09 7.25
N LYS A 71 11.87 13.20 7.53
CA LYS A 71 12.04 14.44 6.73
C LYS A 71 11.63 15.71 7.49
N LYS A 72 12.36 16.02 8.56
CA LYS A 72 12.49 17.39 9.07
C LYS A 72 13.96 17.69 9.35
N SER A 73 14.74 17.90 8.30
CA SER A 73 16.06 18.55 8.36
C SER A 73 16.50 18.92 6.96
N VAL A 74 16.13 20.12 6.51
CA VAL A 74 17.10 21.10 6.01
C VAL A 74 16.56 22.50 6.30
#